data_AF-R9T9D4-F1
#
_entry.id   AF-R9T9D4-F1
#
_cell.length_a   1.000
_cell.length_b   1.000
_cell.length_c   1.000
_cell.angle_alpha   90.00
_cell.angle_beta   90.00
_cell.angle_gamma   90.00
#
_symmetry.space_group_name_H-M   'P 1'
#
loop_
_entity.id
_entity.type
_entity.pdbx_description
1 polymer ?
#
loop_
_entity_poly.entity_id
_entity_poly.type
_entity_poly.pdbx_seq_one_letter_code
_entity_poly.pdbx_strand_id
1 'polypeptide(L)'
;EAPDYGHETTSEAMSYIVTVGAMYDNIANKGIVDGMSKGELAKAWKILEALIPSADQQGGFWAKDSLSAQVAAEYPYDVTKYPSEGNSPNTGANPLHSKLVSAYKSEGREYLLHWLADVDDWYGFGGSARGTKGNLTFINTFQRGDQESCFETVPHPSIETLEYGNKQQGMKFAFQQSTAESWSYTNAPDAEDRAIQGVYAANRWGVGDSSVSTKAAMMGDMCRNDMYDKYYKEIGCQNMQSPSAGDNGKHYLMAWYTAWGGDGSSQHSWAWQIGCSHAHQFYQNPLAAFGLLYDKSATGLAGKMAANGAEQDYEMSLTRQLELYLWLSSAEGPFAGGVTNCWMGDYETYPSGIPTFYKMAYIEQPVYADPGSN
;
A
#
# COMPACT_ATOMS: atom_id res chain seq x y z
N GLU A 1 -8.40 4.18 -16.44
CA GLU A 1 -7.80 2.82 -16.60
C GLU A 1 -7.43 2.24 -15.24
N ALA A 2 -6.76 3.02 -14.40
CA ALA A 2 -6.75 2.90 -12.94
C ALA A 2 -6.80 4.33 -12.35
N PRO A 3 -5.87 5.25 -12.72
CA PRO A 3 -6.19 6.67 -12.74
C PRO A 3 -7.31 6.95 -13.76
N ASP A 4 -8.08 8.01 -13.51
CA ASP A 4 -9.18 8.45 -14.37
C ASP A 4 -8.84 9.71 -15.18
N TYR A 5 -7.70 10.36 -14.88
CA TYR A 5 -7.19 11.52 -15.60
C TYR A 5 -5.67 11.46 -15.85
N GLY A 6 -5.25 11.81 -17.06
CA GLY A 6 -3.87 11.56 -17.53
C GLY A 6 -2.77 12.44 -16.91
N HIS A 7 -3.10 13.50 -16.18
CA HIS A 7 -2.15 14.27 -15.36
C HIS A 7 -2.28 13.96 -13.86
N GLU A 8 -2.98 12.89 -13.51
CA GLU A 8 -2.72 12.21 -12.25
C GLU A 8 -1.37 11.49 -12.36
N THR A 9 -0.81 11.12 -11.21
CA THR A 9 0.35 10.25 -11.13
C THR A 9 0.12 9.21 -10.05
N THR A 10 0.84 8.11 -10.16
CA THR A 10 0.74 6.99 -9.22
C THR A 10 2.06 6.69 -8.53
N SER A 11 2.01 5.99 -7.40
CA SER A 11 3.20 5.37 -6.80
C SER A 11 3.88 4.43 -7.79
N GLU A 12 3.10 3.73 -8.64
CA GLU A 12 3.61 2.93 -9.75
C GLU A 12 4.51 3.77 -10.67
N ALA A 13 4.02 4.91 -11.18
CA ALA A 13 4.82 5.79 -12.04
C ALA A 13 6.12 6.24 -11.35
N MET A 14 6.06 6.55 -10.05
CA MET A 14 7.24 6.92 -9.26
C MET A 14 8.24 5.76 -9.11
N SER A 15 7.77 4.54 -8.94
CA SER A 15 8.62 3.34 -8.86
C SER A 15 9.32 3.04 -10.20
N TYR A 16 8.66 3.33 -11.33
CA TYR A 16 9.30 3.27 -12.65
C TYR A 16 10.37 4.36 -12.82
N ILE A 17 10.15 5.57 -12.31
CA ILE A 17 11.16 6.63 -12.33
C ILE A 17 12.44 6.18 -11.59
N VAL A 18 12.32 5.48 -10.47
CA VAL A 18 13.47 4.88 -9.75
C VAL A 18 14.18 3.84 -10.62
N THR A 19 13.43 2.95 -11.27
CA THR A 19 14.00 1.93 -12.16
C THR A 19 14.75 2.57 -13.34
N VAL A 20 14.17 3.60 -13.95
CA VAL A 20 14.80 4.37 -15.03
C VAL A 20 16.07 5.07 -14.55
N GLY A 21 16.05 5.69 -13.37
CA GLY A 21 17.24 6.29 -12.76
C GLY A 21 18.38 5.28 -12.54
N ALA A 22 18.05 4.09 -12.02
CA ALA A 22 19.02 3.00 -11.86
C ALA A 22 19.61 2.54 -13.21
N MET A 23 18.76 2.38 -14.23
CA MET A 23 19.18 1.99 -15.58
C MET A 23 20.07 3.05 -16.22
N TYR A 24 19.70 4.33 -16.10
CA TYR A 24 20.49 5.46 -16.59
C TYR A 24 21.89 5.43 -16.00
N ASP A 25 21.99 5.29 -14.68
CA ASP A 25 23.28 5.25 -13.98
C ASP A 25 24.12 4.04 -14.41
N ASN A 26 23.49 2.88 -14.67
CA ASN A 26 24.19 1.70 -15.19
C ASN A 26 24.71 1.88 -16.62
N ILE A 27 23.93 2.52 -17.50
CA ILE A 27 24.35 2.84 -18.88
C ILE A 27 25.54 3.81 -18.84
N ALA A 28 25.46 4.84 -17.99
CA ALA A 28 26.56 5.77 -17.74
C ALA A 28 27.81 5.05 -17.18
N ASN A 29 27.62 4.12 -16.24
CA ASN A 29 28.71 3.33 -15.65
C ASN A 29 29.44 2.46 -16.69
N LYS A 30 28.71 1.93 -17.67
CA LYS A 30 29.29 1.11 -18.75
C LYS A 30 29.89 1.93 -19.89
N GLY A 31 29.73 3.26 -19.88
CA GLY A 31 30.22 4.14 -20.94
C GLY A 31 29.58 3.84 -22.30
N ILE A 32 28.30 3.43 -22.32
CA ILE A 32 27.62 3.05 -23.57
C ILE A 32 27.27 4.27 -24.42
N VAL A 33 26.95 5.41 -23.77
CA VAL A 33 26.58 6.67 -24.44
C VAL A 33 27.44 7.81 -23.90
N ASP A 34 28.05 8.57 -24.81
CA ASP A 34 28.89 9.71 -24.47
C ASP A 34 28.08 10.84 -23.80
N GLY A 35 28.66 11.45 -22.76
CA GLY A 35 28.07 12.59 -22.07
C GLY A 35 27.08 12.25 -20.94
N MET A 36 26.82 10.97 -20.66
CA MET A 36 26.02 10.56 -19.49
C MET A 36 26.84 10.61 -18.20
N SER A 37 26.21 11.01 -17.09
CA SER A 37 26.80 11.04 -15.74
C SER A 37 25.92 10.29 -14.73
N LYS A 38 26.52 9.60 -13.76
CA LYS A 38 25.79 8.91 -12.70
C LYS A 38 25.11 9.88 -11.72
N GLY A 39 24.19 9.36 -10.91
CA GLY A 39 23.52 10.07 -9.81
C GLY A 39 22.02 10.29 -10.04
N GLU A 40 21.46 9.71 -11.10
CA GLU A 40 20.02 9.81 -11.40
C GLU A 40 19.18 8.96 -10.44
N LEU A 41 19.70 7.86 -9.88
CA LEU A 41 19.00 7.08 -8.86
C LEU A 41 18.59 7.93 -7.65
N ALA A 42 19.51 8.72 -7.10
CA ALA A 42 19.25 9.55 -5.93
C ALA A 42 18.23 10.67 -6.23
N LYS A 43 18.27 11.23 -7.44
CA LYS A 43 17.27 12.22 -7.90
C LYS A 43 15.90 11.58 -8.09
N ALA A 44 15.85 10.41 -8.71
CA ALA A 44 14.64 9.63 -8.91
C ALA A 44 13.98 9.26 -7.57
N TRP A 45 14.76 8.83 -6.58
CA TRP A 45 14.24 8.55 -5.24
C TRP A 45 13.64 9.81 -4.58
N LYS A 46 14.31 10.96 -4.71
CA LYS A 46 13.78 12.23 -4.19
C LYS A 46 12.47 12.63 -4.87
N ILE A 47 12.29 12.34 -6.16
CA ILE A 47 11.04 12.56 -6.89
C ILE A 47 9.96 11.61 -6.35
N LEU A 48 10.30 10.33 -6.16
CA LEU A 48 9.40 9.34 -5.58
C LEU A 48 8.88 9.78 -4.21
N GLU A 49 9.73 10.36 -3.35
CA GLU A 49 9.32 10.86 -2.02
C GLU A 49 8.25 11.95 -2.07
N ALA A 50 7.97 12.56 -3.23
CA ALA A 50 6.85 13.49 -3.39
C ALA A 50 5.48 12.81 -3.17
N LEU A 51 5.40 11.48 -3.35
CA LEU A 51 4.20 10.70 -3.08
C LEU A 51 4.17 10.10 -1.66
N ILE A 52 5.18 10.35 -0.82
CA ILE A 52 5.15 9.97 0.59
C ILE A 52 4.60 11.16 1.40
N PRO A 53 3.40 11.06 2.01
CA PRO A 53 2.84 12.16 2.79
C PRO A 53 3.83 12.66 3.85
N SER A 54 4.02 13.98 3.94
CA SER A 54 4.91 14.58 4.94
C SER A 54 4.39 14.37 6.37
N ALA A 55 5.25 14.55 7.38
CA ALA A 55 4.85 14.38 8.79
C ALA A 55 3.63 15.24 9.17
N ASP A 56 3.53 16.47 8.65
CA ASP A 56 2.40 17.38 8.91
C ASP A 56 1.11 16.92 8.24
N GLN A 57 1.21 16.18 7.14
CA GLN A 57 0.07 15.62 6.41
C GLN A 57 -0.46 14.31 7.03
N GLN A 58 0.26 13.73 7.99
CA GLN A 58 -0.15 12.54 8.76
C GLN A 58 0.00 12.76 10.27
N GLY A 59 -0.43 13.94 10.71
CA GLY A 59 -0.30 14.42 12.08
C GLY A 59 -0.85 13.45 13.13
N GLY A 60 -0.05 13.20 14.17
CA GLY A 60 -0.42 12.41 15.35
C GLY A 60 -0.37 10.88 15.21
N PHE A 61 -0.12 10.33 14.01
CA PHE A 61 -0.02 8.89 13.79
C PHE A 61 1.08 8.23 14.64
N TRP A 62 2.32 8.76 14.54
CA TRP A 62 3.49 8.27 15.27
C TRP A 62 3.51 8.65 16.77
N ALA A 63 2.52 9.43 17.22
CA ALA A 63 2.31 9.73 18.63
C ALA A 63 1.44 8.66 19.33
N LYS A 64 0.76 7.78 18.56
CA LYS A 64 -0.05 6.69 19.14
C LYS A 64 0.85 5.53 19.56
N ASP A 65 0.59 4.98 20.75
CA ASP A 65 1.26 3.77 21.23
C ASP A 65 0.71 2.50 20.55
N SER A 66 -0.53 2.56 20.05
CA SER A 66 -1.20 1.48 19.32
C SER A 66 -2.17 2.06 18.29
N LEU A 67 -2.42 1.28 17.24
CA LEU A 67 -3.39 1.61 16.19
C LEU A 67 -4.44 0.51 16.12
N SER A 68 -5.67 0.92 15.85
CA SER A 68 -6.77 -0.01 15.58
C SER A 68 -7.74 0.60 14.58
N ALA A 69 -8.45 -0.25 13.85
CA ALA A 69 -9.51 0.15 12.93
C ALA A 69 -10.80 -0.58 13.29
N GLN A 70 -11.94 0.11 13.15
CA GLN A 70 -13.25 -0.53 13.24
C GLN A 70 -13.49 -1.39 12.00
N VAL A 71 -13.97 -2.61 12.22
CA VAL A 71 -14.22 -3.56 11.13
C VAL A 71 -15.49 -3.15 10.39
N ALA A 72 -15.36 -2.81 9.11
CA ALA A 72 -16.46 -2.57 8.19
C ALA A 72 -16.52 -3.69 7.16
N ALA A 73 -17.74 -4.10 6.77
CA ALA A 73 -17.92 -5.06 5.68
C ALA A 73 -17.65 -4.39 4.34
N GLU A 74 -17.17 -5.15 3.36
CA GLU A 74 -17.22 -4.78 1.95
C GLU A 74 -18.40 -5.48 1.29
N TYR A 75 -18.87 -4.96 0.16
CA TYR A 75 -19.97 -5.55 -0.60
C TYR A 75 -19.55 -5.73 -2.06
N PRO A 76 -18.88 -6.85 -2.40
CA PRO A 76 -18.22 -7.06 -3.68
C PRO A 76 -19.11 -6.81 -4.91
N TYR A 77 -20.40 -7.14 -4.82
CA TYR A 77 -21.32 -7.12 -5.95
C TYR A 77 -22.41 -6.05 -5.87
N ASP A 78 -22.40 -5.18 -4.86
CA ASP A 78 -23.48 -4.22 -4.64
C ASP A 78 -22.97 -2.90 -4.07
N VAL A 79 -22.59 -1.99 -4.97
CA VAL A 79 -22.18 -0.62 -4.64
C VAL A 79 -23.25 0.16 -3.87
N THR A 80 -24.53 -0.22 -3.96
CA THR A 80 -25.64 0.47 -3.28
C THR A 80 -25.68 0.20 -1.77
N LYS A 81 -24.89 -0.77 -1.28
CA LYS A 81 -24.72 -1.05 0.15
C LYS A 81 -23.81 -0.06 0.86
N TYR A 82 -23.09 0.78 0.12
CA TYR A 82 -22.28 1.84 0.70
C TYR A 82 -23.14 3.09 1.02
N PRO A 83 -22.84 3.81 2.12
CA PRO A 83 -21.68 3.65 2.99
C PRO A 83 -21.74 2.44 3.95
N SER A 84 -20.62 1.74 4.08
CA SER A 84 -20.41 0.64 5.04
C SER A 84 -19.53 1.12 6.19
N GLU A 85 -20.03 1.07 7.43
CA GLU A 85 -19.32 1.55 8.61
C GLU A 85 -19.14 0.44 9.64
N GLY A 86 -18.01 0.48 10.33
CA GLY A 86 -17.73 -0.40 11.45
C GLY A 86 -18.35 0.08 12.77
N ASN A 87 -18.12 -0.67 13.84
CA ASN A 87 -18.52 -0.29 15.18
C ASN A 87 -17.41 -0.57 16.21
N SER A 88 -17.43 0.17 17.32
CA SER A 88 -16.38 0.11 18.35
C SER A 88 -16.15 -1.28 18.99
N PRO A 89 -17.15 -2.17 19.15
CA PRO A 89 -16.92 -3.51 19.69
C PRO A 89 -16.06 -4.44 18.83
N ASN A 90 -16.03 -4.25 17.51
CA ASN A 90 -15.28 -5.11 16.58
C ASN A 90 -14.16 -4.30 15.93
N THR A 91 -12.95 -4.45 16.44
CA THR A 91 -11.77 -3.74 15.96
C THR A 91 -10.63 -4.69 15.61
N GLY A 92 -9.91 -4.34 14.55
CA GLY A 92 -8.60 -4.91 14.24
C GLY A 92 -7.50 -4.10 14.89
N ALA A 93 -6.63 -4.74 15.68
CA ALA A 93 -5.51 -4.08 16.34
C ALA A 93 -4.19 -4.40 15.62
N ASN A 94 -3.43 -3.35 15.27
CA ASN A 94 -2.16 -3.49 14.55
C ASN A 94 -1.05 -4.02 15.48
N PRO A 95 -0.45 -5.21 15.20
CA PRO A 95 0.60 -5.79 16.02
C PRO A 95 2.03 -5.29 15.70
N LEU A 96 2.20 -4.57 14.58
CA LEU A 96 3.47 -4.10 14.06
C LEU A 96 3.82 -2.66 14.47
N HIS A 97 2.81 -1.80 14.69
CA HIS A 97 2.98 -0.37 14.95
C HIS A 97 4.03 -0.03 16.03
N SER A 98 3.97 -0.69 17.19
CA SER A 98 4.90 -0.41 18.29
C SER A 98 6.37 -0.76 17.96
N LYS A 99 6.59 -1.77 17.10
CA LYS A 99 7.92 -2.14 16.60
C LYS A 99 8.44 -1.08 15.63
N LEU A 100 7.58 -0.56 14.75
CA LEU A 100 7.91 0.52 13.82
C LEU A 100 8.20 1.82 14.58
N VAL A 101 7.35 2.22 15.53
CA VAL A 101 7.57 3.38 16.41
C VAL A 101 8.93 3.28 17.10
N SER A 102 9.27 2.11 17.64
CA SER A 102 10.56 1.91 18.32
C SER A 102 11.77 2.13 17.40
N ALA A 103 11.65 1.80 16.11
CA ALA A 103 12.73 1.92 15.14
C ALA A 103 12.79 3.28 14.43
N TYR A 104 11.64 3.88 14.15
CA TYR A 104 11.50 4.96 13.17
C TYR A 104 10.74 6.18 13.68
N LYS A 105 10.47 6.32 14.99
CA LYS A 105 9.80 7.53 15.53
C LYS A 105 10.50 8.84 15.14
N SER A 106 11.81 8.84 14.89
CA SER A 106 12.55 10.00 14.41
C SER A 106 12.28 10.38 12.95
N GLU A 107 11.82 9.44 12.11
CA GLU A 107 11.33 9.73 10.75
C GLU A 107 10.02 10.54 10.85
N GLY A 108 9.20 10.24 11.86
CA GLY A 108 8.00 11.03 12.20
C GLY A 108 6.84 10.91 11.20
N ARG A 109 6.94 10.00 10.23
CA ARG A 109 5.95 9.79 9.18
C ARG A 109 5.98 8.34 8.70
N GLU A 110 4.82 7.80 8.30
CA GLU A 110 4.75 6.53 7.59
C GLU A 110 5.42 6.75 6.23
N TYR A 111 6.52 6.05 6.01
CA TYR A 111 7.40 6.13 4.84
C TYR A 111 6.92 5.18 3.74
N LEU A 112 5.63 5.28 3.42
CA LEU A 112 4.97 4.56 2.33
C LEU A 112 4.42 5.57 1.32
N LEU A 113 4.38 5.20 0.04
CA LEU A 113 3.77 6.07 -0.95
C LEU A 113 2.26 6.03 -0.81
N HIS A 114 1.60 7.18 -0.92
CA HIS A 114 0.20 7.17 -1.33
C HIS A 114 0.12 6.82 -2.82
N TRP A 115 -0.83 5.96 -3.18
CA TRP A 115 -0.91 5.40 -4.51
C TRP A 115 -1.31 6.39 -5.61
N LEU A 116 -2.07 7.46 -5.31
CA LEU A 116 -2.61 8.38 -6.30
C LEU A 116 -2.44 9.85 -5.87
N ALA A 117 -2.08 10.69 -6.84
CA ALA A 117 -2.02 12.14 -6.66
C ALA A 117 -2.42 12.87 -7.95
N ASP A 118 -3.09 14.00 -7.80
CA ASP A 118 -3.35 14.97 -8.86
C ASP A 118 -2.15 15.90 -8.98
N VAL A 119 -1.40 15.83 -10.09
CA VAL A 119 -0.13 16.58 -10.24
C VAL A 119 -0.37 18.07 -10.44
N ASP A 120 -1.46 18.42 -11.12
CA ASP A 120 -1.73 19.78 -11.58
C ASP A 120 -2.88 20.44 -10.80
N ASP A 121 -3.38 19.78 -9.75
CA ASP A 121 -4.59 20.15 -9.01
C ASP A 121 -5.80 20.37 -9.94
N TRP A 122 -5.93 19.50 -10.94
CA TRP A 122 -7.04 19.52 -11.89
C TRP A 122 -8.41 19.40 -11.23
N TYR A 123 -8.52 18.58 -10.19
CA TYR A 123 -9.73 18.44 -9.36
C TYR A 123 -9.99 19.68 -8.48
N GLY A 124 -8.94 20.46 -8.19
CA GLY A 124 -9.04 21.70 -7.42
C GLY A 124 -9.06 21.51 -5.90
N PHE A 125 -8.83 20.29 -5.39
CA PHE A 125 -8.82 20.02 -3.96
C PHE A 125 -7.63 20.66 -3.23
N GLY A 126 -6.56 21.02 -3.96
CA GLY A 126 -5.44 21.81 -3.47
C GLY A 126 -5.76 23.31 -3.36
N GLY A 127 -6.98 23.72 -3.69
CA GLY A 127 -7.47 25.10 -3.57
C GLY A 127 -7.07 26.00 -4.73
N SER A 128 -6.57 25.45 -5.85
CA SER A 128 -6.28 26.24 -7.04
C SER A 128 -7.55 26.83 -7.65
N ALA A 129 -7.42 28.01 -8.27
CA ALA A 129 -8.53 28.61 -9.00
C ALA A 129 -8.85 27.77 -10.25
N ARG A 130 -10.14 27.63 -10.58
CA ARG A 130 -10.57 26.89 -11.77
C ARG A 130 -9.81 27.34 -13.02
N GLY A 131 -9.20 26.38 -13.73
CA GLY A 131 -8.44 26.63 -14.96
C GLY A 131 -7.02 27.13 -14.73
N THR A 132 -6.52 27.08 -13.49
CA THR A 132 -5.12 27.33 -13.15
C THR A 132 -4.46 26.04 -12.69
N LYS A 133 -3.15 25.90 -12.95
CA LYS A 133 -2.36 24.78 -12.45
C LYS A 133 -2.04 25.01 -10.97
N GLY A 134 -2.38 24.05 -10.12
CA GLY A 134 -2.05 24.05 -8.70
C GLY A 134 -0.83 23.18 -8.36
N ASN A 135 -0.76 22.78 -7.10
CA ASN A 135 0.29 21.92 -6.56
C ASN A 135 -0.15 20.46 -6.56
N LEU A 136 0.82 19.54 -6.48
CA LEU A 136 0.56 18.12 -6.27
C LEU A 136 -0.35 17.92 -5.05
N THR A 137 -1.49 17.27 -5.25
CA THR A 137 -2.52 17.05 -4.24
C THR A 137 -2.83 15.57 -4.12
N PHE A 138 -2.79 15.06 -2.89
CA PHE A 138 -3.16 13.66 -2.63
C PHE A 138 -4.66 13.47 -2.76
N ILE A 139 -5.05 12.50 -3.59
CA ILE A 139 -6.45 12.16 -3.86
C ILE A 139 -6.62 10.64 -3.83
N ASN A 140 -7.86 10.19 -3.71
CA ASN A 140 -8.21 8.78 -3.84
C ASN A 140 -9.53 8.63 -4.60
N THR A 141 -9.82 7.40 -5.03
CA THR A 141 -10.99 7.09 -5.87
C THR A 141 -11.73 5.85 -5.35
N PHE A 142 -11.16 4.66 -5.50
CA PHE A 142 -11.78 3.38 -5.15
C PHE A 142 -12.04 3.23 -3.64
N GLN A 143 -13.31 3.02 -3.28
CA GLN A 143 -13.76 2.85 -1.88
C GLN A 143 -15.00 1.94 -1.73
N ARG A 144 -15.62 1.46 -2.83
CA ARG A 144 -16.96 0.84 -2.79
C ARG A 144 -17.05 -0.57 -3.41
N GLY A 145 -16.01 -1.38 -3.19
CA GLY A 145 -16.02 -2.82 -3.47
C GLY A 145 -15.71 -3.18 -4.91
N ASP A 146 -15.74 -4.47 -5.21
CA ASP A 146 -15.11 -5.08 -6.39
C ASP A 146 -15.74 -4.67 -7.72
N GLN A 147 -17.02 -4.28 -7.71
CA GLN A 147 -17.75 -3.78 -8.88
C GLN A 147 -17.64 -2.27 -9.07
N GLU A 148 -16.90 -1.52 -8.23
CA GLU A 148 -16.63 -0.11 -8.51
C GLU A 148 -15.48 0.01 -9.52
N SER A 149 -15.82 0.10 -10.81
CA SER A 149 -14.82 0.34 -11.85
C SER A 149 -14.25 1.77 -11.78
N CYS A 150 -13.18 2.04 -12.54
CA CYS A 150 -12.62 3.39 -12.62
C CYS A 150 -13.59 4.44 -13.21
N PHE A 151 -14.71 4.02 -13.78
CA PHE A 151 -15.75 4.91 -14.31
C PHE A 151 -16.83 5.27 -13.27
N GLU A 152 -16.81 4.60 -12.12
CA GLU A 152 -17.89 4.67 -11.14
C GLU A 152 -17.47 5.35 -9.85
N THR A 153 -16.17 5.63 -9.68
CA THR A 153 -15.60 6.27 -8.50
C THR A 153 -16.05 7.72 -8.33
N VAL A 154 -15.95 8.22 -7.10
CA VAL A 154 -16.05 9.66 -6.79
C VAL A 154 -14.68 10.11 -6.30
N PRO A 155 -13.86 10.77 -7.14
CA PRO A 155 -12.56 11.31 -6.72
C PRO A 155 -12.72 12.24 -5.52
N HIS A 156 -11.87 12.05 -4.51
CA HIS A 156 -11.93 12.77 -3.24
C HIS A 156 -10.53 13.05 -2.68
N PRO A 157 -10.35 14.13 -1.89
CA PRO A 157 -9.06 14.44 -1.32
C PRO A 157 -8.70 13.47 -0.20
N SER A 158 -7.41 13.12 -0.12
CA SER A 158 -6.87 12.31 0.97
C SER A 158 -6.85 13.07 2.30
N ILE A 159 -6.84 14.41 2.25
CA ILE A 159 -7.04 15.30 3.40
C ILE A 159 -8.44 15.92 3.27
N GLU A 160 -9.36 15.48 4.11
CA GLU A 160 -10.75 15.94 4.15
C GLU A 160 -10.90 17.09 5.14
N THR A 161 -11.18 18.29 4.61
CA THR A 161 -11.39 19.53 5.37
C THR A 161 -12.87 19.91 5.49
N LEU A 162 -13.78 19.10 4.93
CA LEU A 162 -15.21 19.37 4.78
C LEU A 162 -15.52 20.61 3.93
N GLU A 163 -14.53 21.12 3.17
CA GLU A 163 -14.68 22.28 2.29
C GLU A 163 -15.52 21.97 1.05
N TYR A 164 -15.38 20.75 0.52
CA TYR A 164 -16.00 20.30 -0.72
C TYR A 164 -17.09 19.26 -0.46
N GLY A 165 -17.94 19.02 -1.46
CA GLY A 165 -18.96 17.97 -1.40
C GLY A 165 -20.16 18.31 -0.52
N ASN A 166 -20.60 17.35 0.28
CA ASN A 166 -21.76 17.45 1.15
C ASN A 166 -21.45 18.25 2.43
N LYS A 167 -22.38 19.09 2.89
CA LYS A 167 -22.18 19.96 4.06
C LYS A 167 -21.88 19.23 5.38
N GLN A 168 -22.30 17.98 5.53
CA GLN A 168 -22.10 17.18 6.74
C GLN A 168 -21.00 16.13 6.58
N GLN A 169 -20.78 15.64 5.36
CA GLN A 169 -19.92 14.48 5.09
C GLN A 169 -18.68 14.82 4.24
N GLY A 170 -18.54 16.08 3.80
CA GLY A 170 -17.49 16.47 2.87
C GLY A 170 -17.59 15.72 1.55
N MET A 171 -16.44 15.39 0.97
CA MET A 171 -16.33 14.51 -0.20
C MET A 171 -16.57 13.04 0.14
N LYS A 172 -16.65 12.69 1.44
CA LYS A 172 -16.87 11.31 1.90
C LYS A 172 -18.33 10.85 1.92
N PHE A 173 -19.25 11.64 1.38
CA PHE A 173 -20.70 11.38 1.40
C PHE A 173 -21.13 10.02 0.82
N ALA A 174 -20.37 9.46 -0.12
CA ALA A 174 -20.69 8.17 -0.76
C ALA A 174 -20.21 6.95 0.05
N PHE A 175 -19.37 7.15 1.06
CA PHE A 175 -18.69 6.08 1.80
C PHE A 175 -18.72 6.26 3.32
N GLN A 176 -19.23 7.38 3.83
CA GLN A 176 -19.48 7.60 5.27
C GLN A 176 -20.85 8.24 5.52
N GLN A 177 -21.51 7.85 6.60
CA GLN A 177 -22.75 8.47 7.10
C GLN A 177 -22.46 9.80 7.81
N SER A 178 -21.27 9.94 8.40
CA SER A 178 -20.79 11.18 9.01
C SER A 178 -19.28 11.27 8.88
N THR A 179 -18.74 12.49 8.77
CA THR A 179 -17.32 12.69 8.53
C THR A 179 -16.79 13.81 9.41
N ALA A 180 -15.63 13.59 10.00
CA ALA A 180 -14.83 14.62 10.65
C ALA A 180 -13.69 15.04 9.72
N GLU A 181 -13.11 16.22 9.98
CA GLU A 181 -11.82 16.57 9.41
C GLU A 181 -10.84 15.41 9.65
N SER A 182 -10.26 14.90 8.57
CA SER A 182 -9.47 13.67 8.60
C SER A 182 -8.45 13.64 7.50
N TRP A 183 -7.45 12.78 7.64
CA TRP A 183 -6.55 12.42 6.55
C TRP A 183 -6.50 10.89 6.44
N SER A 184 -6.32 10.38 5.23
CA SER A 184 -6.18 8.94 4.98
C SER A 184 -5.44 8.68 3.68
N TYR A 185 -4.51 7.74 3.71
CA TYR A 185 -3.68 7.33 2.59
C TYR A 185 -3.74 5.81 2.43
N THR A 186 -3.41 5.37 1.22
CA THR A 186 -3.40 3.96 0.81
C THR A 186 -2.17 3.76 -0.05
N ASN A 187 -1.34 2.76 0.25
CA ASN A 187 -0.22 2.41 -0.61
C ASN A 187 -0.63 1.36 -1.65
N ALA A 188 0.24 1.16 -2.63
CA ALA A 188 0.13 0.11 -3.63
C ALA A 188 1.42 -0.72 -3.57
N PRO A 189 1.45 -1.82 -2.79
CA PRO A 189 2.70 -2.48 -2.37
C PRO A 189 3.60 -2.93 -3.53
N ASP A 190 3.01 -3.22 -4.70
CA ASP A 190 3.75 -3.54 -5.92
C ASP A 190 4.69 -2.39 -6.34
N ALA A 191 4.30 -1.14 -6.12
CA ALA A 191 5.09 0.04 -6.43
C ALA A 191 6.26 0.24 -5.45
N GLU A 192 6.01 0.10 -4.15
CA GLU A 192 7.10 0.09 -3.17
C GLU A 192 8.12 -1.01 -3.48
N ASP A 193 7.66 -2.24 -3.69
CA ASP A 193 8.54 -3.37 -4.00
C ASP A 193 9.26 -3.20 -5.34
N ARG A 194 8.63 -2.60 -6.36
CA ARG A 194 9.28 -2.26 -7.63
C ARG A 194 10.38 -1.22 -7.42
N ALA A 195 10.17 -0.22 -6.57
CA ALA A 195 11.20 0.77 -6.23
C ALA A 195 12.38 0.12 -5.49
N ILE A 196 12.11 -0.76 -4.52
CA ILE A 196 13.13 -1.54 -3.79
C ILE A 196 13.91 -2.45 -4.75
N GLN A 197 13.23 -3.11 -5.69
CA GLN A 197 13.84 -3.91 -6.75
C GLN A 197 14.76 -3.06 -7.64
N GLY A 198 14.36 -1.84 -8.00
CA GLY A 198 15.17 -0.89 -8.75
C GLY A 198 16.47 -0.51 -8.00
N VAL A 199 16.37 -0.26 -6.70
CA VAL A 199 17.53 0.00 -5.83
C VAL A 199 18.45 -1.21 -5.73
N TYR A 200 17.88 -2.41 -5.56
CA TYR A 200 18.63 -3.67 -5.56
C TYR A 200 19.39 -3.87 -6.88
N ALA A 201 18.76 -3.60 -8.02
CA ALA A 201 19.42 -3.67 -9.32
C ALA A 201 20.58 -2.67 -9.43
N ALA A 202 20.39 -1.43 -8.97
CA ALA A 202 21.42 -0.40 -8.96
C ALA A 202 22.64 -0.81 -8.10
N ASN A 203 22.39 -1.36 -6.91
CA ASN A 203 23.42 -1.90 -6.03
C ASN A 203 24.23 -3.01 -6.72
N ARG A 204 23.56 -3.96 -7.39
CA ARG A 204 24.24 -5.02 -8.16
C ARG A 204 25.06 -4.49 -9.34
N TRP A 205 24.65 -3.39 -9.95
CA TRP A 205 25.38 -2.76 -11.05
C TRP A 205 26.53 -1.86 -10.59
N GLY A 206 26.76 -1.73 -9.28
CA GLY A 206 27.82 -0.89 -8.72
C GLY A 206 27.56 0.61 -8.88
N VAL A 207 26.28 0.99 -9.01
CA VAL A 207 25.83 2.39 -9.14
C VAL A 207 24.82 2.77 -8.05
N GLY A 208 24.71 1.94 -7.01
CA GLY A 208 23.83 2.19 -5.88
C GLY A 208 24.23 3.41 -5.07
N ASP A 209 23.27 3.89 -4.27
CA ASP A 209 23.44 4.94 -3.29
C ASP A 209 23.05 4.41 -1.91
N SER A 210 23.93 4.56 -0.92
CA SER A 210 23.71 3.99 0.41
C SER A 210 22.57 4.69 1.16
N SER A 211 22.38 6.00 0.95
CA SER A 211 21.31 6.78 1.56
C SER A 211 19.94 6.40 0.99
N VAL A 212 19.87 6.16 -0.33
CA VAL A 212 18.69 5.62 -1.00
C VAL A 212 18.39 4.21 -0.47
N SER A 213 19.40 3.36 -0.33
CA SER A 213 19.20 1.99 0.18
C SER A 213 18.73 1.96 1.64
N THR A 214 19.15 2.92 2.48
CA THR A 214 18.60 3.06 3.84
C THR A 214 17.11 3.43 3.81
N LYS A 215 16.71 4.33 2.92
CA LYS A 215 15.30 4.71 2.74
C LYS A 215 14.45 3.58 2.15
N ALA A 216 14.99 2.86 1.16
CA ALA A 216 14.34 1.70 0.58
C ALA A 216 14.14 0.56 1.59
N ALA A 217 15.12 0.32 2.47
CA ALA A 217 14.97 -0.64 3.55
C ALA A 217 13.94 -0.20 4.60
N MET A 218 13.89 1.10 4.94
CA MET A 218 12.83 1.65 5.81
C MET A 218 11.43 1.46 5.20
N MET A 219 11.28 1.75 3.91
CA MET A 219 10.04 1.51 3.15
C MET A 219 9.63 0.03 3.24
N GLY A 220 10.55 -0.89 2.94
CA GLY A 220 10.29 -2.33 3.08
C GLY A 220 9.87 -2.74 4.50
N ASP A 221 10.50 -2.16 5.53
CA ASP A 221 10.12 -2.46 6.91
C ASP A 221 8.66 -2.08 7.21
N MET A 222 8.18 -0.96 6.65
CA MET A 222 6.78 -0.50 6.79
C MET A 222 5.81 -1.29 5.89
N CYS A 223 6.24 -1.76 4.71
CA CYS A 223 5.48 -2.68 3.85
C CYS A 223 5.18 -4.03 4.52
N ARG A 224 5.77 -4.34 5.68
CA ARG A 224 5.34 -5.52 6.47
C ARG A 224 3.89 -5.44 6.95
N ASN A 225 3.27 -4.27 6.99
CA ASN A 225 1.82 -4.17 7.22
C ASN A 225 1.01 -4.82 6.08
N ASP A 226 1.54 -4.81 4.84
CA ASP A 226 0.92 -5.47 3.68
C ASP A 226 0.87 -6.99 3.81
N MET A 227 1.59 -7.56 4.77
CA MET A 227 1.63 -8.99 5.07
C MET A 227 0.53 -9.45 6.01
N TYR A 228 -0.34 -8.55 6.49
CA TYR A 228 -1.42 -8.86 7.42
C TYR A 228 -2.80 -8.75 6.79
N ASP A 229 -3.71 -9.59 7.30
CA ASP A 229 -5.15 -9.44 7.11
C ASP A 229 -5.62 -8.00 7.38
N LYS A 230 -6.63 -7.54 6.63
CA LYS A 230 -7.16 -6.17 6.70
C LYS A 230 -7.39 -5.67 8.12
N TYR A 231 -7.99 -6.51 8.96
CA TYR A 231 -8.27 -6.20 10.36
C TYR A 231 -7.49 -7.09 11.32
N TYR A 232 -6.33 -7.60 10.88
CA TYR A 232 -5.42 -8.43 11.67
C TYR A 232 -6.08 -9.68 12.25
N LYS A 233 -7.15 -10.19 11.63
CA LYS A 233 -7.82 -11.42 12.07
C LYS A 233 -6.98 -12.64 11.71
N GLU A 234 -7.18 -13.73 12.44
CA GLU A 234 -6.47 -14.99 12.16
C GLU A 234 -6.70 -15.44 10.71
N ILE A 235 -5.64 -15.94 10.07
CA ILE A 235 -5.76 -16.53 8.74
C ILE A 235 -6.66 -17.78 8.78
N GLY A 236 -7.74 -17.77 8.00
CA GLY A 236 -8.78 -18.79 7.93
C GLY A 236 -9.96 -18.60 8.89
N CYS A 237 -10.12 -17.43 9.51
CA CYS A 237 -11.09 -17.24 10.60
C CYS A 237 -12.57 -17.42 10.21
N GLN A 238 -12.95 -17.10 8.97
CA GLN A 238 -14.31 -17.32 8.43
C GLN A 238 -15.44 -16.82 9.34
N ASN A 239 -15.19 -15.73 10.07
CA ASN A 239 -16.18 -15.06 10.89
C ASN A 239 -15.76 -13.60 11.17
N MET A 240 -16.58 -12.64 10.75
CA MET A 240 -16.36 -11.21 10.93
C MET A 240 -16.15 -10.79 12.38
N GLN A 241 -16.70 -11.53 13.34
CA GLN A 241 -16.63 -11.24 14.78
C GLN A 241 -15.39 -11.86 15.44
N SER A 242 -14.54 -12.55 14.68
CA SER A 242 -13.27 -13.07 15.21
C SER A 242 -12.40 -11.91 15.70
N PRO A 243 -11.72 -12.04 16.85
CA PRO A 243 -10.83 -10.99 17.35
C PRO A 243 -9.59 -10.83 16.44
N SER A 244 -8.87 -9.71 16.62
CA SER A 244 -7.49 -9.60 16.10
C SER A 244 -6.62 -10.69 16.71
N ALA A 245 -5.69 -11.23 15.91
CA ALA A 245 -4.90 -12.40 16.20
C ALA A 245 -3.39 -12.15 16.24
N GLY A 246 -2.96 -10.87 16.21
CA GLY A 246 -1.54 -10.51 16.21
C GLY A 246 -0.78 -11.15 15.05
N ASP A 247 0.36 -11.79 15.33
CA ASP A 247 1.18 -12.46 14.31
C ASP A 247 0.44 -13.62 13.59
N ASN A 248 -0.62 -14.20 14.18
CA ASN A 248 -1.45 -15.22 13.50
C ASN A 248 -2.34 -14.63 12.38
N GLY A 249 -2.43 -13.30 12.29
CA GLY A 249 -3.07 -12.60 11.17
C GLY A 249 -2.14 -12.30 10.00
N LYS A 250 -0.88 -12.76 10.04
CA LYS A 250 0.11 -12.54 8.99
C LYS A 250 0.04 -13.64 7.94
N HIS A 251 -0.31 -13.29 6.70
CA HIS A 251 -0.27 -14.20 5.56
C HIS A 251 1.07 -14.19 4.82
N TYR A 252 1.96 -13.22 5.08
CA TYR A 252 3.31 -13.12 4.47
C TYR A 252 3.30 -12.96 2.95
N LEU A 253 2.26 -12.36 2.39
CA LEU A 253 2.16 -12.00 0.97
C LEU A 253 2.10 -10.48 0.88
N MET A 254 2.45 -9.90 -0.26
CA MET A 254 2.14 -8.51 -0.55
C MET A 254 0.66 -8.43 -0.93
N ALA A 255 -0.18 -7.95 -0.01
CA ALA A 255 -1.59 -7.75 -0.28
C ALA A 255 -1.84 -6.55 -1.21
N TRP A 256 -3.10 -6.28 -1.54
CA TRP A 256 -3.45 -5.19 -2.44
C TRP A 256 -3.12 -3.79 -1.90
N TYR A 257 -3.15 -3.62 -0.58
CA TYR A 257 -2.84 -2.36 0.09
C TYR A 257 -2.57 -2.54 1.59
N THR A 258 -1.93 -1.54 2.16
CA THR A 258 -2.12 -1.05 3.52
C THR A 258 -2.73 0.34 3.41
N ALA A 259 -3.63 0.67 4.33
CA ALA A 259 -4.16 2.03 4.45
C ALA A 259 -4.04 2.54 5.87
N TRP A 260 -3.80 3.84 6.02
CA TRP A 260 -3.66 4.50 7.31
C TRP A 260 -4.32 5.86 7.29
N GLY A 261 -4.79 6.31 8.44
CA GLY A 261 -5.50 7.58 8.56
C GLY A 261 -5.60 8.10 9.97
N GLY A 262 -6.07 9.32 10.12
CA GLY A 262 -6.16 9.97 11.42
C GLY A 262 -7.01 11.23 11.44
N ASP A 263 -7.15 11.75 12.66
CA ASP A 263 -7.82 12.99 12.96
C ASP A 263 -7.07 14.18 12.32
N GLY A 264 -7.77 14.86 11.42
CA GLY A 264 -7.27 16.02 10.69
C GLY A 264 -7.39 17.32 11.47
N SER A 265 -8.11 17.31 12.59
CA SER A 265 -8.15 18.46 13.49
C SER A 265 -6.83 18.61 14.25
N SER A 266 -6.62 19.80 14.81
CA SER A 266 -5.44 20.10 15.64
C SER A 266 -5.34 19.26 16.92
N GLN A 267 -6.36 18.48 17.28
CA GLN A 267 -6.34 17.59 18.44
C GLN A 267 -5.61 16.29 18.17
N HIS A 268 -5.57 15.83 16.91
CA HIS A 268 -5.00 14.54 16.50
C HIS A 268 -5.45 13.37 17.41
N SER A 269 -6.73 13.34 17.77
CA SER A 269 -7.31 12.50 18.83
C SER A 269 -7.30 11.00 18.52
N TRP A 270 -7.44 10.62 17.25
CA TRP A 270 -7.46 9.23 16.80
C TRP A 270 -6.59 9.00 15.55
N ALA A 271 -6.16 7.75 15.36
CA ALA A 271 -5.51 7.27 14.14
C ALA A 271 -5.75 5.76 13.99
N TRP A 272 -5.69 5.25 12.77
CA TRP A 272 -5.94 3.86 12.41
C TRP A 272 -5.00 3.41 11.30
N GLN A 273 -4.79 2.09 11.20
CA GLN A 273 -4.13 1.43 10.07
C GLN A 273 -4.75 0.05 9.87
N ILE A 274 -4.94 -0.34 8.61
CA ILE A 274 -5.41 -1.66 8.17
C ILE A 274 -4.39 -2.27 7.22
N GLY A 275 -4.23 -3.59 7.26
CA GLY A 275 -3.56 -4.33 6.18
C GLY A 275 -4.53 -4.56 5.02
N CYS A 276 -4.42 -5.71 4.35
CA CYS A 276 -5.42 -6.15 3.37
C CYS A 276 -5.54 -7.68 3.33
N SER A 277 -6.77 -8.17 3.26
CA SER A 277 -7.06 -9.60 3.28
C SER A 277 -6.90 -10.27 1.91
N HIS A 278 -6.67 -9.50 0.85
CA HIS A 278 -6.66 -9.95 -0.54
C HIS A 278 -5.24 -9.82 -1.11
N ALA A 279 -4.69 -10.93 -1.59
CA ALA A 279 -3.36 -10.97 -2.21
C ALA A 279 -3.47 -11.50 -3.63
N HIS A 280 -2.87 -10.77 -4.56
CA HIS A 280 -2.87 -11.08 -5.99
C HIS A 280 -1.46 -11.45 -6.45
N GLN A 281 -1.31 -12.42 -7.36
CA GLN A 281 -0.01 -12.86 -7.86
C GLN A 281 0.88 -11.71 -8.38
N PHE A 282 0.32 -10.70 -9.08
CA PHE A 282 1.15 -9.67 -9.70
C PHE A 282 1.79 -8.69 -8.70
N TYR A 283 1.23 -8.58 -7.49
CA TYR A 283 1.81 -7.76 -6.41
C TYR A 283 3.03 -8.42 -5.76
N GLN A 284 3.24 -9.72 -5.95
CA GLN A 284 4.33 -10.43 -5.29
C GLN A 284 5.66 -10.11 -5.96
N ASN A 285 6.64 -9.66 -5.18
CA ASN A 285 8.00 -9.38 -5.64
C ASN A 285 9.09 -10.13 -4.84
N PRO A 286 9.37 -11.41 -5.19
CA PRO A 286 10.44 -12.17 -4.55
C PRO A 286 11.82 -11.51 -4.68
N LEU A 287 12.04 -10.68 -5.70
CA LEU A 287 13.32 -9.97 -5.89
C LEU A 287 13.50 -8.81 -4.91
N ALA A 288 12.44 -8.08 -4.58
CA ALA A 288 12.47 -7.04 -3.55
C ALA A 288 12.79 -7.67 -2.18
N ALA A 289 12.06 -8.73 -1.81
CA ALA A 289 12.32 -9.49 -0.58
C ALA A 289 13.75 -10.05 -0.54
N PHE A 290 14.24 -10.63 -1.65
CA PHE A 290 15.62 -11.11 -1.76
C PHE A 290 16.64 -9.99 -1.58
N GLY A 291 16.39 -8.82 -2.18
CA GLY A 291 17.25 -7.64 -2.04
C GLY A 291 17.36 -7.19 -0.58
N LEU A 292 16.23 -7.02 0.10
CA LEU A 292 16.15 -6.62 1.51
C LEU A 292 16.88 -7.58 2.45
N LEU A 293 16.89 -8.88 2.15
CA LEU A 293 17.54 -9.91 2.97
C LEU A 293 19.03 -10.10 2.66
N TYR A 294 19.40 -10.04 1.38
CA TYR A 294 20.66 -10.63 0.92
C TYR A 294 21.56 -9.68 0.11
N ASP A 295 21.14 -8.46 -0.18
CA ASP A 295 22.02 -7.45 -0.79
C ASP A 295 23.05 -6.93 0.23
N LYS A 296 24.18 -7.63 0.31
CA LYS A 296 25.32 -7.31 1.19
C LYS A 296 26.39 -6.46 0.51
N SER A 297 26.07 -5.81 -0.61
CA SER A 297 27.00 -4.90 -1.29
C SER A 297 27.34 -3.68 -0.41
N ALA A 298 28.36 -2.90 -0.77
CA ALA A 298 28.78 -1.73 0.02
C ALA A 298 27.67 -0.68 0.18
N THR A 299 26.75 -0.59 -0.78
CA THR A 299 25.55 0.25 -0.74
C THR A 299 24.28 -0.54 -0.43
N GLY A 300 24.39 -1.84 -0.15
CA GLY A 300 23.30 -2.80 -0.13
C GLY A 300 22.18 -2.56 0.88
N LEU A 301 21.10 -3.31 0.74
CA LEU A 301 19.88 -3.22 1.55
C LEU A 301 19.93 -4.07 2.84
N ALA A 302 20.69 -5.18 2.83
CA ALA A 302 20.68 -6.13 3.94
C ALA A 302 21.15 -5.49 5.26
N GLY A 303 20.41 -5.77 6.34
CA GLY A 303 20.68 -5.23 7.67
C GLY A 303 20.29 -3.76 7.86
N LYS A 304 19.57 -3.14 6.91
CA LYS A 304 19.10 -1.73 7.04
C LYS A 304 17.62 -1.60 7.46
N MET A 305 16.85 -2.69 7.46
CA MET A 305 15.55 -2.73 8.14
C MET A 305 15.81 -2.72 9.66
N ALA A 306 15.22 -1.80 10.39
CA ALA A 306 15.61 -1.48 11.76
C ALA A 306 14.58 -1.95 12.79
N ALA A 307 13.33 -2.16 12.40
CA ALA A 307 12.32 -2.67 13.30
C ALA A 307 12.51 -4.17 13.55
N ASN A 308 12.21 -4.56 14.78
CA ASN A 308 12.38 -5.94 15.23
C ASN A 308 11.52 -6.91 14.39
N GLY A 309 12.10 -8.06 14.04
CA GLY A 309 11.41 -9.11 13.30
C GLY A 309 11.38 -8.94 11.78
N ALA A 310 11.95 -7.85 11.24
CA ALA A 310 11.82 -7.54 9.81
C ALA A 310 12.45 -8.59 8.90
N GLU A 311 13.68 -9.03 9.23
CA GLU A 311 14.36 -10.08 8.45
C GLU A 311 13.58 -11.40 8.50
N GLN A 312 13.08 -11.82 9.67
CA GLN A 312 12.30 -13.05 9.80
C GLN A 312 11.00 -12.99 9.01
N ASP A 313 10.33 -11.84 9.03
CA ASP A 313 9.10 -11.63 8.27
C ASP A 313 9.36 -11.69 6.76
N TYR A 314 10.45 -11.10 6.28
CA TYR A 314 10.83 -11.17 4.86
C TYR A 314 11.36 -12.54 4.42
N GLU A 315 12.04 -13.30 5.28
CA GLU A 315 12.42 -14.69 4.99
C GLU A 315 11.18 -15.56 4.76
N MET A 316 10.17 -15.40 5.62
CA MET A 316 8.87 -16.05 5.46
C MET A 316 8.12 -15.54 4.23
N SER A 317 8.14 -14.23 3.97
CA SER A 317 7.49 -13.62 2.81
C SER A 317 8.09 -14.11 1.49
N LEU A 318 9.43 -14.11 1.36
CA LEU A 318 10.11 -14.64 0.17
C LEU A 318 9.68 -16.09 -0.12
N THR A 319 9.67 -16.94 0.91
CA THR A 319 9.25 -18.33 0.78
C THR A 319 7.79 -18.42 0.36
N ARG A 320 6.90 -17.69 1.05
CA ARG A 320 5.45 -17.72 0.83
C ARG A 320 5.06 -17.20 -0.55
N GLN A 321 5.72 -16.16 -1.05
CA GLN A 321 5.49 -15.63 -2.39
C GLN A 321 5.84 -16.66 -3.47
N LEU A 322 6.99 -17.35 -3.35
CA LEU A 322 7.38 -18.41 -4.28
C LEU A 322 6.41 -19.59 -4.24
N GLU A 323 5.95 -19.99 -3.05
CA GLU A 323 4.93 -21.01 -2.88
C GLU A 323 3.59 -20.60 -3.53
N LEU A 324 3.20 -19.33 -3.43
CA LEU A 324 1.98 -18.82 -4.06
C LEU A 324 2.05 -18.92 -5.59
N TYR A 325 3.15 -18.48 -6.20
CA TYR A 325 3.35 -18.61 -7.65
C TYR A 325 3.25 -20.07 -8.12
N LEU A 326 3.89 -21.00 -7.39
CA LEU A 326 3.79 -22.42 -7.72
C LEU A 326 2.37 -22.96 -7.59
N TRP A 327 1.65 -22.55 -6.54
CA TRP A 327 0.27 -22.98 -6.30
C TRP A 327 -0.73 -22.42 -7.33
N LEU A 328 -0.51 -21.19 -7.82
CA LEU A 328 -1.35 -20.53 -8.83
C LEU A 328 -1.01 -20.93 -10.27
N SER A 329 0.02 -21.76 -10.50
CA SER A 329 0.41 -22.14 -11.86
C SER A 329 -0.67 -23.00 -12.51
N SER A 330 -1.23 -22.50 -13.62
CA SER A 330 -2.19 -23.24 -14.44
C SER A 330 -1.51 -24.36 -15.24
N ALA A 331 -2.31 -25.30 -15.75
CA ALA A 331 -1.81 -26.37 -16.61
C ALA A 331 -1.15 -25.85 -17.90
N GLU A 332 -1.56 -24.67 -18.37
CA GLU A 332 -1.07 -24.01 -19.58
C GLU A 332 0.16 -23.12 -19.32
N GLY A 333 0.48 -22.81 -18.05
CA GLY A 333 1.65 -22.02 -17.66
C GLY A 333 1.36 -20.66 -17.00
N PRO A 334 0.35 -19.86 -17.42
CA PRO A 334 -0.01 -18.63 -16.73
C PRO A 334 -0.36 -18.83 -15.25
N PHE A 335 -0.21 -17.79 -14.44
CA PHE A 335 -0.63 -17.80 -13.05
C PHE A 335 -2.09 -17.33 -12.94
N ALA A 336 -2.89 -18.02 -12.12
CA ALA A 336 -4.22 -17.61 -11.72
C ALA A 336 -4.17 -16.41 -10.74
N GLY A 337 -5.32 -15.81 -10.41
CA GLY A 337 -5.40 -14.54 -9.69
C GLY A 337 -4.72 -14.50 -8.32
N GLY A 338 -5.33 -15.15 -7.30
CA GLY A 338 -4.78 -15.06 -5.95
C GLY A 338 -5.61 -15.70 -4.85
N VAL A 339 -5.54 -15.10 -3.66
CA VAL A 339 -6.22 -15.58 -2.46
C VAL A 339 -6.84 -14.46 -1.63
N THR A 340 -7.84 -14.81 -0.82
CA THR A 340 -8.42 -13.93 0.19
C THR A 340 -8.58 -14.61 1.56
N ASN A 341 -8.36 -13.85 2.64
CA ASN A 341 -8.77 -14.23 3.99
C ASN A 341 -10.19 -13.74 4.34
N CYS A 342 -10.69 -12.74 3.62
CA CYS A 342 -11.99 -12.10 3.81
C CYS A 342 -12.91 -12.44 2.64
N TRP A 343 -13.53 -13.63 2.71
CA TRP A 343 -14.49 -14.04 1.70
C TRP A 343 -15.71 -13.12 1.74
N MET A 344 -16.23 -12.73 0.56
CA MET A 344 -17.37 -11.81 0.38
C MET A 344 -17.24 -10.44 1.05
N GLY A 345 -16.04 -10.05 1.52
CA GLY A 345 -15.85 -8.74 2.15
C GLY A 345 -16.24 -8.68 3.62
N ASP A 346 -16.70 -9.77 4.21
CA ASP A 346 -17.19 -9.83 5.59
C ASP A 346 -16.76 -11.10 6.34
N TYR A 347 -15.73 -11.79 5.83
CA TYR A 347 -15.21 -13.04 6.40
C TYR A 347 -16.28 -14.15 6.47
N GLU A 348 -17.16 -14.24 5.47
CA GLU A 348 -18.09 -15.35 5.34
C GLU A 348 -17.39 -16.72 5.31
N THR A 349 -18.14 -17.79 5.60
CA THR A 349 -17.66 -19.17 5.46
C THR A 349 -17.34 -19.46 4.00
N TYR A 350 -16.18 -20.05 3.75
CA TYR A 350 -15.77 -20.38 2.39
C TYR A 350 -16.72 -21.42 1.77
N PRO A 351 -17.07 -21.30 0.49
CA PRO A 351 -17.83 -22.33 -0.21
C PRO A 351 -17.14 -23.70 -0.12
N SER A 352 -17.94 -24.76 0.00
CA SER A 352 -17.41 -26.12 0.09
C SER A 352 -16.58 -26.47 -1.15
N GLY A 353 -15.38 -27.00 -0.95
CA GLY A 353 -14.48 -27.43 -2.02
C GLY A 353 -13.62 -26.32 -2.64
N ILE A 354 -13.71 -25.07 -2.16
CA ILE A 354 -12.77 -24.01 -2.54
C ILE A 354 -11.33 -24.44 -2.17
N PRO A 355 -10.38 -24.43 -3.13
CA PRO A 355 -8.97 -24.61 -2.83
C PRO A 355 -8.46 -23.55 -1.85
N THR A 356 -7.56 -23.95 -0.96
CA THR A 356 -6.95 -23.02 -0.01
C THR A 356 -5.42 -23.04 -0.09
N PHE A 357 -4.83 -21.87 0.17
CA PHE A 357 -3.40 -21.67 0.32
C PHE A 357 -3.15 -21.11 1.71
N TYR A 358 -2.51 -21.89 2.60
CA TYR A 358 -2.32 -21.51 4.00
C TYR A 358 -3.61 -21.04 4.69
N LYS A 359 -4.72 -21.76 4.44
CA LYS A 359 -6.09 -21.46 4.90
C LYS A 359 -6.78 -20.25 4.23
N MET A 360 -6.12 -19.45 3.40
CA MET A 360 -6.79 -18.42 2.59
C MET A 360 -7.49 -19.06 1.40
N ALA A 361 -8.68 -18.58 1.05
CA ALA A 361 -9.48 -19.09 -0.07
C ALA A 361 -8.93 -18.62 -1.41
N TYR A 362 -8.88 -19.51 -2.42
CA TYR A 362 -8.63 -19.13 -3.82
C TYR A 362 -9.68 -18.13 -4.32
N ILE A 363 -9.25 -17.11 -5.05
CA ILE A 363 -10.12 -16.21 -5.81
C ILE A 363 -9.50 -15.93 -7.18
N GLU A 364 -10.32 -16.03 -8.23
CA GLU A 364 -9.90 -15.82 -9.62
C GLU A 364 -9.54 -14.37 -9.90
N GLN A 365 -10.30 -13.44 -9.35
CA GLN A 365 -10.13 -12.00 -9.51
C GLN A 365 -10.07 -11.33 -8.13
N PRO A 366 -8.89 -11.28 -7.47
CA PRO A 366 -8.75 -10.54 -6.23
C PRO A 366 -9.10 -9.06 -6.42
N VAL A 367 -9.91 -8.51 -5.50
CA VAL A 367 -10.23 -7.08 -5.32
C VAL A 367 -11.14 -6.45 -6.37
N TYR A 368 -10.90 -6.61 -7.67
CA TYR A 368 -11.71 -5.96 -8.71
C TYR A 368 -12.30 -6.96 -9.70
N ALA A 369 -13.54 -6.69 -10.09
CA ALA A 369 -14.38 -7.53 -10.94
C ALA A 369 -15.01 -6.77 -12.12
N ASP A 370 -14.73 -5.46 -12.27
CA ASP A 370 -15.11 -4.67 -13.46
C ASP A 370 -13.95 -3.78 -13.97
N PRO A 371 -13.07 -4.30 -14.85
CA PRO A 371 -13.00 -5.71 -15.26
C PRO A 371 -12.39 -6.59 -14.15
N GLY A 372 -12.45 -7.91 -14.35
CA GLY A 372 -11.70 -8.86 -13.53
C GLY A 372 -10.20 -8.54 -13.52
N SER A 373 -9.57 -8.62 -12.35
CA SER A 373 -8.18 -8.22 -12.15
C SER A 373 -7.12 -9.16 -12.75
N ASN A 374 -7.50 -10.38 -13.16
CA ASN A 374 -6.66 -11.39 -13.81
C ASN A 374 -7.42 -12.10 -14.93
#